data_AF-A0A7K5WFH6-F1
#
_entry.id   AF-A0A7K5WFH6-F1
#
_cell.length_a   1.000
_cell.length_b   1.000
_cell.length_c   1.000
_cell.angle_alpha   90.00
_cell.angle_beta   90.00
_cell.angle_gamma   90.00
#
_symmetry.space_group_name_H-M   'P 1'
#
loop_
_entity.id
_entity.type
_entity.pdbx_description
1 polymer ?
#
loop_
_entity_poly.entity_id
_entity_poly.type
_entity_poly.pdbx_seq_one_letter_code
_entity_poly.pdbx_strand_id
1 'polypeptide(L)'
;LKAVVLVNSTPCSVTCGLGVKEEQLCQFSPAGERRNCSLVLSRCLSDWICGLQHLVVPEGKPFRLTCLSRDAASREGQNFGYTWRFAPGLITTNDVLFHPFRNPSPSLSFSPALESHSGTYRCDVQVLSSFQLVKRIYFGLRVIPGDLVGLDFQRSLTREQQLAASGEEPAGNATGPAERERRRRPWEEPWFHEAALGMGSGVILGILFSFGLCCL
;
A
#
# COMPACT_ATOMS: atom_id res chain seq x y z
N LEU A 1 -9.38 -30.34 44.28
CA LEU A 1 -8.85 -29.28 43.40
C LEU A 1 -9.78 -29.16 42.20
N LYS A 2 -10.35 -27.98 41.93
CA LYS A 2 -11.13 -27.73 40.71
C LYS A 2 -10.18 -27.09 39.69
N ALA A 3 -9.91 -27.76 38.59
CA ALA A 3 -9.05 -27.22 37.53
C ALA A 3 -9.90 -26.40 36.57
N VAL A 4 -9.51 -25.14 36.30
CA VAL A 4 -10.12 -24.31 35.25
C VAL A 4 -9.24 -24.41 34.02
N VAL A 5 -9.82 -24.81 32.90
CA VAL A 5 -9.07 -25.08 31.66
C VAL A 5 -9.69 -24.31 30.50
N LEU A 6 -8.84 -23.74 29.65
CA LEU A 6 -9.21 -23.18 28.37
C LEU A 6 -9.59 -24.30 27.40
N VAL A 7 -10.85 -24.33 26.99
CA VAL A 7 -11.36 -25.39 26.10
C VAL A 7 -11.55 -24.93 24.66
N ASN A 8 -11.78 -23.63 24.43
CA ASN A 8 -11.94 -23.08 23.09
C ASN A 8 -11.52 -21.60 23.07
N SER A 9 -11.05 -21.13 21.92
CA SER A 9 -10.64 -19.75 21.73
C SER A 9 -10.86 -19.32 20.27
N THR A 10 -11.42 -18.13 20.07
CA THR A 10 -11.52 -17.52 18.73
C THR A 10 -10.15 -17.00 18.29
N PRO A 11 -9.93 -16.78 16.98
CA PRO A 11 -8.77 -16.02 16.52
C PRO A 11 -8.78 -14.59 17.10
N CYS A 12 -7.61 -13.96 17.07
CA CYS A 12 -7.46 -12.57 17.50
C CYS A 12 -8.24 -11.64 16.56
N SER A 13 -8.88 -10.60 17.11
CA SER A 13 -9.65 -9.61 16.34
C SER A 13 -8.82 -8.78 15.36
N VAL A 14 -7.49 -8.86 15.47
CA VAL A 14 -6.54 -8.15 14.62
C VAL A 14 -5.56 -9.13 14.01
N THR A 15 -5.06 -8.80 12.83
CA THR A 15 -4.01 -9.56 12.14
C THR A 15 -2.62 -9.23 12.69
N CYS A 16 -2.44 -8.02 13.25
CA CYS A 16 -1.20 -7.55 13.86
C CYS A 16 -1.47 -6.68 15.08
N GLY A 17 -0.52 -6.65 16.00
CA GLY A 17 -0.54 -5.89 17.24
C GLY A 17 -1.51 -6.44 18.28
N LEU A 18 -1.93 -5.55 19.17
CA LEU A 18 -2.86 -5.87 20.25
C LEU A 18 -4.30 -5.93 19.76
N GLY A 19 -5.00 -7.01 20.09
CA GLY A 19 -6.42 -7.19 19.88
C GLY A 19 -7.08 -7.96 21.01
N VAL A 20 -8.29 -8.44 20.74
CA VAL A 20 -9.08 -9.21 21.67
C VAL A 20 -9.53 -10.51 21.04
N LYS A 21 -9.75 -11.53 21.86
CA LYS A 21 -10.34 -12.80 21.47
C LYS A 21 -11.29 -13.29 22.54
N GLU A 22 -12.23 -14.12 22.16
CA GLU A 22 -13.14 -14.77 23.08
C GLU A 22 -12.58 -16.15 23.45
N GLU A 23 -12.58 -16.45 24.74
CA GLU A 23 -12.06 -17.67 25.32
C GLU A 23 -13.13 -18.34 26.18
N GLN A 24 -13.29 -19.64 26.01
CA GLN A 24 -14.18 -20.45 26.83
C GLN A 24 -13.35 -21.15 27.91
N LEU A 25 -13.67 -20.85 29.17
CA LEU A 25 -13.06 -21.46 30.35
C LEU A 25 -14.07 -22.38 31.01
N CYS A 26 -13.69 -23.61 31.33
CA CYS A 26 -14.56 -24.57 32.03
C CYS A 26 -13.86 -25.20 33.22
N GLN A 27 -14.64 -25.56 34.23
CA GLN A 27 -14.15 -26.31 35.39
C GLN A 27 -14.21 -27.81 35.11
N PHE A 28 -13.16 -28.53 35.49
CA PHE A 28 -13.13 -29.99 35.42
C PHE A 28 -13.16 -30.60 36.82
N SER A 29 -14.02 -31.61 36.99
CA SER A 29 -14.04 -32.44 38.20
C SER A 29 -12.85 -33.40 38.20
N PRO A 30 -12.48 -33.99 39.36
CA PRO A 30 -11.46 -35.04 39.41
C PRO A 30 -11.80 -36.27 38.57
N ALA A 31 -13.08 -36.48 38.23
CA ALA A 31 -13.57 -37.54 37.35
C ALA A 31 -13.52 -37.15 35.85
N GLY A 32 -13.02 -35.96 35.51
CA GLY A 32 -12.89 -35.49 34.12
C GLY A 32 -14.14 -34.85 33.53
N GLU A 33 -15.21 -34.67 34.32
CA GLU A 33 -16.44 -34.04 33.82
C GLU A 33 -16.30 -32.52 33.70
N ARG A 34 -16.72 -31.99 32.55
CA ARG A 34 -16.78 -30.55 32.25
C ARG A 34 -18.00 -29.91 32.89
N ARG A 35 -17.80 -28.89 33.72
CA ARG A 35 -18.85 -28.14 34.43
C ARG A 35 -18.55 -26.63 34.41
N ASN A 36 -19.55 -25.80 34.64
CA ASN A 36 -19.41 -24.33 34.81
C ASN A 36 -18.52 -23.66 33.76
N CYS A 37 -19.00 -23.60 32.53
CA CYS A 37 -18.31 -22.93 31.44
C CYS A 37 -18.69 -21.46 31.33
N SER A 38 -17.71 -20.58 31.25
CA SER A 38 -17.89 -19.15 31.01
C SER A 38 -17.13 -18.72 29.76
N LEU A 39 -17.75 -17.83 28.98
CA LEU A 39 -17.06 -17.09 27.93
C LEU A 39 -16.43 -15.85 28.54
N VAL A 40 -15.16 -15.63 28.27
CA VAL A 40 -14.37 -14.51 28.75
C VAL A 40 -13.67 -13.89 27.57
N LEU A 41 -13.74 -12.57 27.45
CA LEU A 41 -12.94 -11.87 26.46
C LEU A 41 -11.55 -11.62 27.03
N SER A 42 -10.53 -12.12 26.35
CA SER A 42 -9.13 -11.95 26.74
C SER A 42 -8.33 -11.21 25.67
N ARG A 43 -7.14 -10.76 26.07
CA ARG A 43 -6.22 -10.03 25.19
C ARG A 43 -5.45 -11.02 24.32
N CYS A 44 -5.13 -10.59 23.12
CA CYS A 44 -4.23 -11.30 22.24
C CYS A 44 -3.23 -10.34 21.61
N LEU A 45 -1.98 -10.80 21.52
CA LEU A 45 -0.93 -10.14 20.77
C LEU A 45 -0.62 -11.06 19.58
N SER A 46 -0.84 -10.55 18.37
CA SER A 46 -0.38 -11.21 17.14
C SER A 46 1.09 -10.80 16.88
N ASP A 47 1.49 -10.60 15.63
CA ASP A 47 2.77 -9.96 15.31
C ASP A 47 2.74 -8.49 15.73
N TRP A 48 3.73 -8.07 16.53
CA TRP A 48 3.85 -6.68 16.96
C TRP A 48 4.24 -5.74 15.80
N ILE A 49 4.81 -6.24 14.69
CA ILE A 49 5.07 -5.45 13.48
C ILE A 49 3.88 -5.54 12.52
N CYS A 50 3.18 -4.43 12.34
CA CYS A 50 2.04 -4.33 11.42
C CYS A 50 2.39 -3.98 9.97
N GLY A 51 3.66 -3.66 9.70
CA GLY A 51 4.10 -3.26 8.36
C GLY A 51 3.64 -1.87 7.93
N LEU A 52 3.63 -1.64 6.60
CA LEU A 52 3.36 -0.37 5.96
C LEU A 52 1.92 -0.30 5.41
N GLN A 53 1.18 0.72 5.82
CA GLN A 53 -0.14 1.06 5.29
C GLN A 53 -0.05 2.33 4.45
N HIS A 54 -0.48 2.25 3.20
CA HIS A 54 -0.49 3.41 2.31
C HIS A 54 -1.79 4.20 2.45
N LEU A 55 -1.67 5.53 2.49
CA LEU A 55 -2.81 6.45 2.50
C LEU A 55 -2.56 7.56 1.49
N VAL A 56 -3.56 7.84 0.65
CA VAL A 56 -3.54 8.97 -0.29
C VAL A 56 -4.62 9.95 0.13
N VAL A 57 -4.26 11.22 0.30
CA VAL A 57 -5.17 12.27 0.76
C VAL A 57 -5.08 13.46 -0.22
N PRO A 58 -6.20 13.96 -0.74
CA PRO A 58 -6.17 15.19 -1.54
C PRO A 58 -5.83 16.39 -0.64
N GLU A 59 -5.04 17.31 -1.18
CA GLU A 59 -4.65 18.55 -0.49
C GLU A 59 -5.90 19.33 -0.01
N GLY A 60 -5.78 19.99 1.14
CA GLY A 60 -6.88 20.75 1.74
C GLY A 60 -7.87 19.90 2.54
N LYS A 61 -7.94 18.58 2.35
CA LYS A 61 -8.84 17.72 3.13
C LYS A 61 -8.25 17.33 4.48
N PRO A 62 -9.07 17.19 5.53
CA PRO A 62 -8.60 16.68 6.82
C PRO A 62 -8.33 15.18 6.76
N PHE A 63 -7.36 14.70 7.55
CA PHE A 63 -7.13 13.26 7.74
C PHE A 63 -6.60 12.95 9.13
N ARG A 64 -6.69 11.66 9.52
CA ARG A 64 -6.20 11.15 10.79
C ARG A 64 -5.46 9.84 10.62
N LEU A 65 -4.29 9.74 11.25
CA LEU A 65 -3.55 8.50 11.42
C LEU A 65 -3.80 7.97 12.83
N THR A 66 -4.26 6.73 12.96
CA THR A 66 -4.61 6.14 14.26
C THR A 66 -3.74 4.93 14.55
N CYS A 67 -2.96 5.00 15.62
CA CYS A 67 -1.99 3.98 15.96
C CYS A 67 -2.62 2.75 16.62
N LEU A 68 -3.55 2.96 17.56
CA LEU A 68 -4.29 1.92 18.27
C LEU A 68 -5.79 2.19 18.18
N SER A 69 -6.58 1.18 17.80
CA SER A 69 -8.04 1.31 17.74
C SER A 69 -8.63 1.43 19.15
N ARG A 70 -9.79 2.08 19.26
CA ARG A 70 -10.45 2.31 20.56
C ARG A 70 -10.83 0.99 21.24
N ASP A 71 -11.18 -0.03 20.47
CA ASP A 71 -11.58 -1.34 21.00
C ASP A 71 -10.40 -2.08 21.64
N ALA A 72 -9.20 -1.93 21.08
CA ALA A 72 -7.97 -2.45 21.68
C ALA A 72 -7.51 -1.61 22.88
N ALA A 73 -7.71 -0.28 22.84
CA ALA A 73 -7.28 0.64 23.90
C ALA A 73 -8.18 0.62 25.16
N SER A 74 -9.49 0.41 24.99
CA SER A 74 -10.49 0.58 26.07
C SER A 74 -10.46 -0.51 27.15
N ARG A 75 -9.84 -1.67 26.88
CA ARG A 75 -9.82 -2.82 27.80
C ARG A 75 -8.54 -2.95 28.63
N GLU A 76 -7.58 -2.05 28.43
CA GLU A 76 -6.31 -2.06 29.18
C GLU A 76 -6.33 -1.15 30.41
N GLY A 77 -7.18 -0.12 30.43
CA GLY A 77 -6.97 0.98 31.37
C GLY A 77 -5.66 1.71 31.07
N GLN A 78 -5.74 2.73 30.21
CA GLN A 78 -4.82 3.88 30.04
C GLN A 78 -3.27 3.72 30.11
N ASN A 79 -2.67 2.54 30.21
CA ASN A 79 -1.22 2.36 30.41
C ASN A 79 -0.44 2.08 29.11
N PHE A 80 -0.71 2.84 28.04
CA PHE A 80 0.09 2.78 26.81
C PHE A 80 0.85 4.08 26.57
N GLY A 81 2.13 3.95 26.19
CA GLY A 81 2.94 5.02 25.64
C GLY A 81 2.93 4.98 24.11
N TYR A 82 2.89 6.16 23.49
CA TYR A 82 2.92 6.31 22.04
C TYR A 82 4.14 7.11 21.64
N THR A 83 4.93 6.58 20.72
CA THR A 83 6.07 7.29 20.13
C THR A 83 5.85 7.41 18.64
N TRP A 84 5.87 8.66 18.15
CA TRP A 84 5.77 8.95 16.73
C TRP A 84 7.12 9.35 16.14
N ARG A 85 7.36 8.92 14.91
CA ARG A 85 8.49 9.36 14.09
C ARG A 85 8.05 9.63 12.67
N PHE A 86 8.79 10.48 11.97
CA PHE A 86 8.44 10.94 10.63
C PHE A 86 9.66 10.90 9.71
N ALA A 87 9.47 10.35 8.52
CA ALA A 87 10.40 10.39 7.39
C ALA A 87 9.76 11.25 6.28
N PRO A 88 10.12 12.55 6.18
CA PRO A 88 9.48 13.47 5.25
C PRO A 88 9.74 13.08 3.79
N GLY A 89 8.70 13.12 2.96
CA GLY A 89 8.78 12.88 1.51
C GLY A 89 9.12 11.45 1.08
N LEU A 90 9.41 10.54 2.00
CA LEU A 90 9.86 9.18 1.71
C LEU A 90 8.84 8.14 2.16
N ILE A 91 8.61 7.15 1.30
CA ILE A 91 7.84 5.94 1.64
C ILE A 91 8.83 4.83 1.99
N THR A 92 8.98 4.53 3.28
CA THR A 92 10.05 3.64 3.75
C THR A 92 9.72 2.98 5.08
N THR A 93 10.28 1.79 5.31
CA THR A 93 10.28 1.09 6.60
C THR A 93 11.68 1.06 7.23
N ASN A 94 12.65 1.77 6.63
CA ASN A 94 14.02 1.84 7.16
C ASN A 94 14.08 2.82 8.34
N ASP A 95 14.20 2.25 9.55
CA ASP A 95 14.17 2.97 10.82
C ASP A 95 15.19 4.12 10.96
N VAL A 96 16.30 4.09 10.22
CA VAL A 96 17.35 5.13 10.31
C VAL A 96 16.92 6.47 9.70
N LEU A 97 15.93 6.47 8.81
CA LEU A 97 15.46 7.66 8.09
C LEU A 97 14.42 8.46 8.90
N PHE A 98 14.07 7.99 10.10
CA PHE A 98 12.97 8.54 10.89
C PHE A 98 13.43 9.50 11.98
N HIS A 99 12.97 10.75 11.89
CA HIS A 99 13.16 11.76 12.92
C HIS A 99 12.07 11.70 13.99
N PRO A 100 12.36 12.02 15.26
CA PRO A 100 11.33 12.10 16.30
C PRO A 100 10.22 13.08 15.91
N PHE A 101 8.96 12.66 16.03
CA PHE A 101 7.79 13.50 15.81
C PHE A 101 7.05 13.66 17.13
N ARG A 102 7.08 14.86 17.71
CA ARG A 102 6.54 15.10 19.06
C ARG A 102 5.00 15.05 19.05
N ASN A 103 4.44 13.91 19.44
CA ASN A 103 3.03 13.79 19.78
C ASN A 103 2.82 12.65 20.77
N PRO A 104 2.32 12.90 22.00
CA PRO A 104 2.03 11.83 22.96
C PRO A 104 0.69 11.11 22.70
N SER A 105 -0.08 11.55 21.70
CA SER A 105 -1.43 11.06 21.44
C SER A 105 -1.43 9.75 20.65
N PRO A 106 -2.46 8.90 20.79
CA PRO A 106 -2.61 7.68 19.99
C PRO A 106 -2.93 7.94 18.52
N SER A 107 -3.18 9.20 18.14
CA SER A 107 -3.47 9.58 16.76
C SER A 107 -2.87 10.93 16.38
N LEU A 108 -2.53 11.07 15.10
CA LEU A 108 -2.14 12.33 14.47
C LEU A 108 -3.33 12.82 13.64
N SER A 109 -3.74 14.07 13.82
CA SER A 109 -4.80 14.69 13.01
C SER A 109 -4.24 15.91 12.29
N PHE A 110 -4.54 16.02 11.01
CA PHE A 110 -4.10 17.12 10.16
C PHE A 110 -5.33 17.73 9.49
N SER A 111 -5.45 19.04 9.57
CA SER A 111 -6.56 19.79 8.98
C SER A 111 -6.11 21.23 8.76
N PRO A 112 -5.79 21.65 7.51
CA PRO A 112 -5.86 20.88 6.26
C PRO A 112 -4.68 19.90 6.05
N ALA A 113 -4.82 18.99 5.09
CA ALA A 113 -3.68 18.29 4.50
C ALA A 113 -2.85 19.24 3.64
N LEU A 114 -1.53 19.18 3.79
CA LEU A 114 -0.54 19.93 3.02
C LEU A 114 0.40 18.94 2.34
N GLU A 115 0.93 19.27 1.17
CA GLU A 115 1.91 18.43 0.47
C GLU A 115 3.10 18.07 1.37
N SER A 116 3.55 19.00 2.20
CA SER A 116 4.65 18.83 3.17
C SER A 116 4.38 17.78 4.25
N HIS A 117 3.13 17.34 4.44
CA HIS A 117 2.80 16.23 5.33
C HIS A 117 3.15 14.87 4.72
N SER A 118 3.39 14.79 3.41
CA SER A 118 3.74 13.56 2.70
C SER A 118 5.02 12.93 3.25
N GLY A 119 5.06 11.60 3.27
CA GLY A 119 6.17 10.83 3.82
C GLY A 119 5.67 9.63 4.62
N THR A 120 6.53 9.07 5.47
CA THR A 120 6.15 7.94 6.33
C THR A 120 6.08 8.34 7.79
N TYR A 121 4.96 8.04 8.43
CA TYR A 121 4.80 8.16 9.89
C TYR A 121 4.93 6.78 10.52
N ARG A 122 5.86 6.62 11.45
CA ARG A 122 5.98 5.42 12.28
C ARG A 122 5.32 5.69 13.63
N CYS A 123 4.48 4.76 14.08
CA CYS A 123 4.00 4.76 15.46
C CYS A 123 4.40 3.47 16.16
N ASP A 124 5.00 3.64 17.34
CA ASP A 124 5.33 2.59 18.28
C ASP A 124 4.41 2.70 19.51
N VAL A 125 3.73 1.60 19.86
CA VAL A 125 2.90 1.47 21.06
C VAL A 125 3.61 0.57 22.05
N GLN A 126 3.81 1.07 23.26
CA GLN A 126 4.44 0.33 24.35
C GLN A 126 3.56 0.30 25.59
N VAL A 127 3.60 -0.80 26.32
CA VAL A 127 2.98 -0.88 27.65
C VAL A 127 3.83 -0.07 28.63
N LEU A 128 3.24 0.87 29.37
CA LEU A 128 4.00 1.77 30.26
C LEU A 128 4.64 1.07 31.45
N SER A 129 4.04 -0.02 31.95
CA SER A 129 4.57 -0.75 33.11
C SER A 129 5.75 -1.65 32.78
N SER A 130 5.81 -2.21 31.57
CA SER A 130 6.83 -3.17 31.15
C SER A 130 7.73 -2.67 30.03
N PHE A 131 7.42 -1.53 29.42
CA PHE A 131 8.04 -1.01 28.20
C PHE A 131 8.01 -1.98 27.00
N GLN A 132 7.19 -3.03 27.08
CA GLN A 132 7.05 -3.99 26.00
C GLN A 132 6.36 -3.33 24.81
N LEU A 133 6.97 -3.44 23.63
CA LEU A 133 6.38 -2.96 22.39
C LEU A 133 5.30 -3.95 21.91
N VAL A 134 4.07 -3.44 21.78
CA VAL A 134 2.89 -4.25 21.44
C VAL A 134 2.36 -3.94 20.04
N LYS A 135 2.83 -2.85 19.42
CA LYS A 135 2.48 -2.51 18.04
C LYS A 135 3.50 -1.54 17.44
N ARG A 136 3.97 -1.83 16.24
CA ARG A 136 4.70 -0.93 15.35
C ARG A 136 3.99 -0.89 14.02
N ILE A 137 3.65 0.30 13.55
CA ILE A 137 2.96 0.51 12.28
C ILE A 137 3.58 1.69 11.53
N TYR A 138 3.68 1.56 10.21
CA TYR A 138 4.13 2.61 9.32
C TYR A 138 2.95 3.08 8.46
N PHE A 139 2.77 4.39 8.34
CA PHE A 139 1.77 5.02 7.47
C PHE A 139 2.50 5.76 6.35
N GLY A 140 2.47 5.22 5.13
CA GLY A 140 2.99 5.87 3.94
C GLY A 140 1.96 6.83 3.37
N LEU A 141 2.07 8.12 3.74
CA LEU A 141 1.14 9.17 3.34
C LEU A 141 1.60 9.87 2.06
N ARG A 142 0.69 9.97 1.08
CA ARG A 142 0.85 10.82 -0.09
C ARG A 142 -0.25 11.87 -0.09
N VAL A 143 0.11 13.14 0.06
CA VAL A 143 -0.82 14.24 -0.14
C VAL A 143 -0.69 14.69 -1.58
N ILE A 144 -1.80 14.65 -2.33
CA ILE A 144 -1.79 14.99 -3.76
C ILE A 144 -2.56 16.29 -3.97
N PRO A 145 -1.96 17.28 -4.66
CA PRO A 145 -2.67 18.48 -5.11
C PRO A 145 -3.95 18.12 -5.88
N GLY A 146 -5.04 18.83 -5.57
CA GLY A 146 -6.35 18.52 -6.17
C GLY A 146 -6.42 18.73 -7.68
N ASP A 147 -5.52 19.56 -8.22
CA ASP A 147 -5.35 19.88 -9.64
C ASP A 147 -4.56 18.82 -10.42
N LEU A 148 -3.73 18.02 -9.74
CA LEU A 148 -2.96 16.92 -10.36
C LEU A 148 -3.74 15.60 -10.45
N VAL A 149 -4.88 15.47 -9.75
CA VAL A 149 -5.83 14.35 -9.88
C VAL A 149 -7.01 14.75 -10.79
N GLY A 150 -6.76 15.63 -11.76
CA GLY A 150 -7.62 15.81 -12.93
C GLY A 150 -7.37 14.71 -13.94
N LEU A 151 -7.64 13.44 -13.61
CA LEU A 151 -7.78 12.37 -14.61
C LEU A 151 -9.09 12.61 -15.38
N ASP A 152 -9.14 13.71 -16.12
CA ASP A 152 -10.18 13.97 -17.09
C ASP A 152 -9.88 13.07 -18.28
N PHE A 153 -10.27 11.79 -18.13
CA PHE A 153 -10.12 10.78 -19.17
C PHE A 153 -10.67 11.33 -20.49
N GLN A 154 -11.79 12.04 -20.46
CA GLN A 154 -12.40 12.67 -21.62
C GLN A 154 -11.46 13.63 -22.35
N ARG A 155 -10.70 14.48 -21.62
CA ARG A 155 -9.68 15.35 -22.25
C ARG A 155 -8.50 14.60 -22.84
N SER A 156 -8.22 13.39 -22.34
CA SER A 156 -7.11 12.56 -22.80
C SER A 156 -7.50 11.63 -23.95
N LEU A 157 -8.79 11.47 -24.23
CA LEU A 157 -9.28 10.67 -25.34
C LEU A 157 -9.04 11.40 -26.67
N THR A 158 -8.57 10.68 -27.69
CA THR A 158 -8.60 11.20 -29.06
C THR A 158 -10.05 11.36 -29.52
N ARG A 159 -10.31 12.26 -30.48
CA ARG A 159 -11.66 12.52 -31.02
C ARG A 159 -12.44 11.25 -31.38
N GLU A 160 -11.78 10.27 -31.99
CA GLU A 160 -12.37 8.97 -32.34
C GLU A 160 -12.81 8.15 -31.11
N GLN A 161 -12.06 8.23 -30.01
CA GLN A 161 -12.39 7.55 -28.76
C GLN A 161 -13.51 8.26 -28.00
N GLN A 162 -13.60 9.59 -28.13
CA GLN A 162 -14.72 10.36 -27.59
C GLN A 162 -16.02 9.99 -28.30
N LEU A 163 -16.00 9.90 -29.64
CA LEU A 163 -17.16 9.49 -30.46
C LEU A 163 -17.60 8.05 -30.14
N ALA A 164 -16.64 7.14 -29.97
CA ALA A 164 -16.92 5.77 -29.56
C ALA A 164 -17.49 5.67 -28.13
N ALA A 165 -17.07 6.56 -27.22
CA ALA A 165 -17.55 6.59 -25.83
C ALA A 165 -18.90 7.29 -25.67
N SER A 166 -19.22 8.29 -26.51
CA SER A 166 -20.51 8.98 -26.51
C SER A 166 -21.61 8.20 -27.24
N GLY A 167 -21.27 7.08 -27.89
CA GLY A 167 -22.22 6.29 -28.68
C GLY A 167 -22.73 7.05 -29.91
N GLU A 168 -22.01 8.10 -30.32
CA GLU A 168 -22.39 8.94 -31.44
C GLU A 168 -21.65 8.46 -32.67
N GLU A 169 -22.32 7.66 -33.50
CA GLU A 169 -21.80 7.32 -34.81
C GLU A 169 -21.60 8.62 -35.62
N PRO A 170 -20.48 8.77 -36.34
CA PRO A 170 -20.29 9.93 -37.19
C PRO A 170 -21.45 10.00 -38.18
N ALA A 171 -22.16 11.13 -38.22
CA ALA A 171 -23.23 11.38 -39.15
C ALA A 171 -22.72 11.17 -40.59
N GLY A 172 -22.97 9.97 -41.10
CA GLY A 172 -22.62 9.55 -42.43
C GLY A 172 -23.50 10.31 -43.42
N ASN A 173 -22.97 11.37 -43.99
CA ASN A 173 -23.35 11.72 -45.36
C ASN A 173 -22.46 10.91 -46.30
N ALA A 174 -22.78 9.62 -46.40
CA ALA A 174 -22.25 8.76 -47.44
C ALA A 174 -23.34 8.53 -48.49
N THR A 175 -23.29 9.31 -49.57
CA THR A 175 -23.87 8.91 -50.85
C THR A 175 -22.74 8.43 -51.74
N GLY A 176 -22.62 7.11 -51.90
CA GLY A 176 -21.77 6.48 -52.92
C GLY A 176 -21.23 5.11 -52.50
N PRO A 177 -21.22 4.09 -53.38
CA PRO A 177 -21.76 2.79 -53.03
C PRO A 177 -20.74 1.69 -52.68
N ALA A 178 -21.24 0.78 -51.84
CA ALA A 178 -20.98 -0.64 -51.63
C ALA A 178 -19.74 -1.31 -52.30
N GLU A 179 -18.90 -1.83 -51.41
CA GLU A 179 -18.55 -3.26 -51.32
C GLU A 179 -17.49 -3.82 -52.29
N ARG A 180 -16.26 -3.96 -51.77
CA ARG A 180 -15.47 -5.18 -52.00
C ARG A 180 -14.54 -5.52 -50.84
N GLU A 181 -15.05 -6.44 -50.04
CA GLU A 181 -14.37 -7.52 -49.33
C GLU A 181 -12.87 -7.75 -49.68
N ARG A 182 -12.09 -8.04 -48.62
CA ARG A 182 -10.89 -8.89 -48.60
C ARG A 182 -9.58 -8.29 -49.14
N ARG A 183 -8.69 -7.89 -48.21
CA ARG A 183 -7.54 -8.72 -47.77
C ARG A 183 -6.71 -7.97 -46.73
N ARG A 184 -6.63 -8.54 -45.52
CA ARG A 184 -5.67 -8.11 -44.51
C ARG A 184 -4.23 -8.36 -44.98
N ARG A 185 -3.36 -7.48 -44.48
CA ARG A 185 -1.95 -7.66 -44.04
C ARG A 185 -0.87 -7.32 -45.07
N PRO A 186 0.39 -7.18 -44.61
CA PRO A 186 0.91 -6.63 -43.33
C PRO A 186 2.06 -5.62 -43.61
N TRP A 187 2.62 -4.98 -42.58
CA TRP A 187 3.91 -4.25 -42.60
C TRP A 187 3.88 -2.81 -43.13
N GLU A 188 3.47 -1.86 -42.30
CA GLU A 188 4.09 -0.52 -42.27
C GLU A 188 4.18 -0.08 -40.80
N GLU A 189 5.25 -0.54 -40.12
CA GLU A 189 5.73 0.04 -38.87
C GLU A 189 7.07 0.75 -39.16
N PRO A 190 7.27 1.98 -38.66
CA PRO A 190 8.49 2.74 -38.90
C PRO A 190 9.60 2.29 -37.93
N TRP A 191 10.33 1.22 -38.29
CA TRP A 191 11.50 0.73 -37.52
C TRP A 191 12.82 0.70 -38.32
N PHE A 192 12.91 1.30 -39.51
CA PHE A 192 14.08 1.08 -40.37
C PHE A 192 15.26 2.05 -40.22
N HIS A 193 15.25 3.00 -39.29
CA HIS A 193 16.35 3.97 -39.16
C HIS A 193 17.43 3.66 -38.11
N GLU A 194 17.23 2.69 -37.21
CA GLU A 194 18.27 2.32 -36.22
C GLU A 194 19.08 1.06 -36.58
N ALA A 195 18.61 0.21 -37.49
CA ALA A 195 19.36 -0.97 -37.92
C ALA A 195 20.45 -0.67 -38.99
N ALA A 196 20.33 0.43 -39.73
CA ALA A 196 21.28 0.79 -40.79
C ALA A 196 22.61 1.38 -40.25
N LEU A 197 22.62 1.90 -39.01
CA LEU A 197 23.83 2.42 -38.36
C LEU A 197 24.68 1.33 -37.71
N GLY A 198 24.12 0.14 -37.45
CA GLY A 198 24.81 -0.97 -36.79
C GLY A 198 25.67 -1.83 -37.72
N MET A 199 25.40 -1.86 -39.04
CA MET A 199 26.18 -2.68 -39.99
C MET A 199 27.38 -1.96 -40.61
N GLY A 200 27.44 -0.62 -40.55
CA GLY A 200 28.53 0.17 -41.15
C GLY A 200 29.81 0.24 -40.31
N SER A 201 29.71 0.18 -38.97
CA SER A 201 30.87 0.37 -38.09
C SER A 201 31.74 -0.89 -37.91
N GLY A 202 31.16 -2.09 -38.05
CA GLY A 202 31.88 -3.36 -37.90
C GLY A 202 32.84 -3.68 -39.05
N VAL A 203 32.48 -3.30 -40.29
CA VAL A 203 33.30 -3.59 -41.48
C VAL A 203 34.56 -2.72 -41.52
N ILE A 204 34.48 -1.48 -41.05
CA ILE A 204 35.61 -0.55 -41.03
C ILE A 204 36.65 -0.96 -39.98
N LEU A 205 36.23 -1.41 -38.79
CA LEU A 205 37.15 -1.93 -37.77
C LEU A 205 37.83 -3.25 -38.20
N GLY A 206 37.09 -4.15 -38.86
CA GLY A 206 37.64 -5.43 -39.33
C GLY A 206 38.71 -5.26 -40.42
N ILE A 207 38.53 -4.30 -41.34
CA ILE A 207 39.51 -4.00 -42.39
C ILE A 207 40.77 -3.37 -41.78
N LEU A 208 40.64 -2.43 -40.84
CA LEU A 208 41.80 -1.80 -40.18
C LEU A 208 42.63 -2.78 -39.36
N PHE A 209 42.00 -3.75 -38.69
CA PHE A 209 42.70 -4.78 -37.93
C PHE A 209 43.43 -5.78 -38.83
N SER A 210 42.87 -6.11 -39.99
CA SER A 210 43.49 -7.01 -40.99
C SER A 210 44.77 -6.41 -41.61
N PHE A 211 44.75 -5.11 -41.95
CA PHE A 211 45.94 -4.43 -42.46
C PHE A 211 47.04 -4.26 -41.41
N GLY A 212 46.69 -4.12 -40.12
CA GLY A 212 47.67 -4.04 -39.03
C GLY A 212 48.41 -5.35 -38.75
N LEU A 213 47.74 -6.50 -38.93
CA LEU A 213 48.34 -7.83 -38.74
C LEU A 213 49.19 -8.31 -39.91
N CYS A 214 49.01 -7.76 -41.12
CA CYS A 214 49.83 -8.10 -42.29
C CYS A 214 51.19 -7.37 -42.33
N CYS A 215 51.44 -6.41 -41.43
CA CYS A 215 52.68 -5.61 -41.40
C CYS A 215 53.51 -5.81 -40.12
N LEU A 216 53.35 -6.94 -39.42
CA LEU A 216 54.19 -7.36 -38.29
C LEU A 216 55.03 -8.58 -38.64
#